data_AF-A0A956A1Y9-F1
#
_entry.id   AF-A0A956A1Y9-F1
#
_cell.length_a   1.000
_cell.length_b   1.000
_cell.length_c   1.000
_cell.angle_alpha   90.00
_cell.angle_beta   90.00
_cell.angle_gamma   90.00
#
_symmetry.space_group_name_H-M   'P 1'
#
loop_
_entity.id
_entity.type
_entity.pdbx_description
1 polymer ?
#
loop_
_entity_poly.entity_id
_entity_poly.type
_entity_poly.pdbx_seq_one_letter_code
_entity_poly.pdbx_strand_id
1 'polypeptide(L)'
;GAADASHVFVQDPSLDAPLGIAVVGNRVLVSMAPALVEYTDVDGDLRFDPRVDRRRVLLDGFAGHDSDHALHAVVVGPDGAWYGSFGNDGADVVDGDGRRFRFKGRGDAPDALAPASDDGRVYVGGASFRFDPSPGREQRARAFEVVAHNLRNSYEQAFTSAGELFQNDNDDGDASRTTWVMEHANAGFASNDGTRTWVLDRRPDEPVASAHWRQRDPGIAPAGDVYGSGAPTGIVVNEGDGLGPRYRGAVISADAALETLLAYRPVARGAGFELASTRFDLVTTNPTRELAGTDVSRGERATGLAGYFVRKAMEARGRGAQEAWFEPIFRALGLDRRYVAPAGADPVRFRPSDVAIGPDGALYVADWLDAYVGGSTMADAQRLGAVYRIARRGAPLPRPAPPDVGAIDGAVRALRSPAVHVRALGFDALRREGARAAPVVRALLDDPDPFVRARAVWLLPSAGLAARARALVHEDAALRVTAYRALRRAGEATTGDALAMARSGDAAARREAALA
;
A
#
# COMPACT_ATOMS: atom_id res chain seq x y z
N GLY A 1 -22.20 13.50 -2.32
CA GLY A 1 -21.73 14.32 -3.45
C GLY A 1 -21.87 13.50 -4.71
N ALA A 2 -21.97 14.13 -5.88
CA ALA A 2 -21.83 13.42 -7.15
C ALA A 2 -20.41 13.67 -7.68
N ALA A 3 -19.86 12.71 -8.44
CA ALA A 3 -18.65 12.97 -9.21
C ALA A 3 -18.91 14.08 -10.22
N ASP A 4 -17.92 14.96 -10.45
CA ASP A 4 -18.04 16.02 -11.46
C ASP A 4 -18.18 15.40 -12.87
N ALA A 5 -17.53 14.26 -13.13
CA ALA A 5 -17.66 13.44 -14.34
C ALA A 5 -17.29 11.97 -14.06
N SER A 6 -17.76 11.05 -14.92
CA SER A 6 -17.36 9.64 -14.95
C SER A 6 -17.34 9.15 -16.40
N HIS A 7 -16.32 8.38 -16.76
CA HIS A 7 -16.16 7.79 -18.08
C HIS A 7 -15.59 6.37 -17.94
N VAL A 8 -15.84 5.53 -18.94
CA VAL A 8 -15.23 4.20 -19.02
C VAL A 8 -13.91 4.34 -19.78
N PHE A 9 -12.79 4.11 -19.11
CA PHE A 9 -11.47 4.13 -19.73
C PHE A 9 -11.26 2.89 -20.61
N VAL A 10 -11.43 1.69 -20.06
CA VAL A 10 -11.20 0.42 -20.77
C VAL A 10 -12.24 -0.62 -20.41
N GLN A 11 -12.62 -1.46 -21.37
CA GLN A 11 -13.34 -2.72 -21.15
C GLN A 11 -12.55 -3.84 -21.84
N ASP A 12 -11.76 -4.57 -21.06
CA ASP A 12 -10.96 -5.70 -21.54
C ASP A 12 -11.56 -6.99 -20.97
N PRO A 13 -12.05 -7.93 -21.80
CA PRO A 13 -12.62 -9.20 -21.34
C PRO A 13 -11.64 -10.10 -20.57
N SER A 14 -10.34 -9.82 -20.66
CA SER A 14 -9.34 -10.48 -19.82
C SER A 14 -9.34 -10.01 -18.37
N LEU A 15 -10.04 -8.92 -18.03
CA LEU A 15 -10.19 -8.43 -16.65
C LEU A 15 -11.44 -9.04 -16.02
N ASP A 16 -11.27 -10.13 -15.27
CA ASP A 16 -12.35 -10.82 -14.56
C ASP A 16 -12.52 -10.26 -13.13
N ALA A 17 -11.48 -10.38 -12.32
CA ALA A 17 -11.46 -9.94 -10.92
C ALA A 17 -10.19 -9.11 -10.59
N PRO A 18 -10.05 -7.88 -11.14
CA PRO A 18 -8.90 -7.03 -10.83
C PRO A 18 -8.89 -6.61 -9.36
N LEU A 19 -7.74 -6.76 -8.70
CA LEU A 19 -7.56 -6.49 -7.26
C LEU A 19 -6.74 -5.22 -6.97
N GLY A 20 -6.23 -4.55 -8.00
CA GLY A 20 -5.46 -3.33 -7.82
C GLY A 20 -5.44 -2.46 -9.08
N ILE A 21 -5.39 -1.14 -8.88
CA ILE A 21 -5.25 -0.15 -9.93
C ILE A 21 -4.23 0.91 -9.52
N ALA A 22 -3.36 1.31 -10.45
CA ALA A 22 -2.44 2.42 -10.26
C ALA A 22 -2.44 3.33 -11.49
N VAL A 23 -2.59 4.63 -11.28
CA VAL A 23 -2.58 5.63 -12.36
C VAL A 23 -1.41 6.59 -12.16
N VAL A 24 -0.47 6.60 -13.11
CA VAL A 24 0.73 7.46 -13.06
C VAL A 24 0.88 8.17 -14.40
N GLY A 25 0.44 9.44 -14.43
CA GLY A 25 0.39 10.21 -15.67
C GLY A 25 -0.61 9.58 -16.63
N ASN A 26 -0.14 9.15 -17.79
CA ASN A 26 -0.95 8.50 -18.81
C ASN A 26 -0.88 6.96 -18.79
N ARG A 27 -0.28 6.38 -17.75
CA ARG A 27 -0.14 4.93 -17.58
C ARG A 27 -1.13 4.45 -16.52
N VAL A 28 -1.97 3.48 -16.89
CA VAL A 28 -2.94 2.82 -16.02
C VAL A 28 -2.54 1.37 -15.89
N LEU A 29 -2.14 0.96 -14.69
CA LEU A 29 -1.80 -0.42 -14.37
C LEU A 29 -2.97 -1.08 -13.68
N VAL A 30 -3.24 -2.32 -14.07
CA VAL A 30 -4.27 -3.18 -13.48
C VAL A 30 -3.62 -4.48 -13.04
N SER A 31 -3.76 -4.77 -11.76
CA SER A 31 -3.25 -5.97 -11.11
C SER A 31 -4.32 -7.04 -11.09
N MET A 32 -4.07 -8.15 -11.79
CA MET A 32 -4.93 -9.33 -11.77
C MET A 32 -4.16 -10.56 -12.18
N ALA A 33 -4.08 -11.59 -11.34
CA ALA A 33 -3.39 -12.82 -11.75
C ALA A 33 -4.00 -13.41 -13.05
N PRO A 34 -3.17 -13.89 -13.98
CA PRO A 34 -1.74 -14.13 -13.81
C PRO A 34 -0.81 -12.96 -14.17
N ALA A 35 -1.32 -11.76 -14.47
CA ALA A 35 -0.56 -10.69 -15.12
C ALA A 35 -0.77 -9.29 -14.52
N LEU A 36 0.33 -8.55 -14.39
CA LEU A 36 0.28 -7.10 -14.23
C LEU A 36 0.20 -6.46 -15.62
N VAL A 37 -0.92 -5.83 -15.94
CA VAL A 37 -1.17 -5.22 -17.26
C VAL A 37 -1.09 -3.71 -17.16
N GLU A 38 -0.45 -3.09 -18.15
CA GLU A 38 -0.41 -1.65 -18.37
C GLU A 38 -1.20 -1.26 -19.61
N TYR A 39 -1.99 -0.22 -19.47
CA TYR A 39 -2.59 0.55 -20.56
C TYR A 39 -1.95 1.94 -20.58
N THR A 40 -1.52 2.41 -21.74
CA THR A 40 -0.98 3.77 -21.92
C THR A 40 -1.92 4.56 -22.81
N ASP A 41 -2.50 5.62 -22.26
CA ASP A 41 -3.31 6.62 -22.93
C ASP A 41 -2.39 7.59 -23.70
N VAL A 42 -2.24 7.40 -24.99
CA VAL A 42 -1.23 8.09 -25.81
C VAL A 42 -1.68 9.51 -26.17
N ASP A 43 -2.98 9.73 -26.38
CA ASP A 43 -3.52 11.04 -26.78
C ASP A 43 -4.17 11.81 -25.63
N GLY A 44 -4.33 11.18 -24.46
CA GLY A 44 -4.79 11.81 -23.23
C GLY A 44 -6.29 12.09 -23.21
N ASP A 45 -7.07 11.38 -24.03
CA ASP A 45 -8.52 11.56 -24.12
C ASP A 45 -9.31 10.81 -23.02
N LEU A 46 -8.60 10.07 -22.16
CA LEU A 46 -9.13 9.27 -21.07
C LEU A 46 -10.01 8.10 -21.55
N ARG A 47 -9.72 7.56 -22.73
CA ARG A 47 -10.37 6.38 -23.28
C ARG A 47 -9.35 5.49 -24.00
N PHE A 48 -9.30 4.22 -23.61
CA PHE A 48 -8.47 3.23 -24.29
C PHE A 48 -9.02 2.89 -25.68
N ASP A 49 -8.28 3.28 -26.72
CA ASP A 49 -8.46 2.85 -28.10
C ASP A 49 -7.20 2.11 -28.59
N PRO A 50 -7.26 0.78 -28.85
CA PRO A 50 -6.09 0.01 -29.25
C PRO A 50 -5.47 0.43 -30.61
N ARG A 51 -6.10 1.33 -31.37
CA ARG A 51 -5.54 1.92 -32.59
C ARG A 51 -4.54 3.05 -32.31
N VAL A 52 -4.64 3.68 -31.14
CA VAL A 52 -3.82 4.83 -30.72
C VAL A 52 -3.01 4.48 -29.47
N ASP A 53 -3.65 3.81 -28.52
CA ASP A 53 -3.11 3.44 -27.22
C ASP A 53 -2.37 2.13 -27.21
N ARG A 54 -1.66 1.88 -26.11
CA ARG A 54 -0.80 0.71 -25.95
C ARG A 54 -1.23 -0.11 -24.76
N ARG A 55 -1.33 -1.42 -24.96
CA ARG A 55 -1.48 -2.43 -23.90
C ARG A 55 -0.21 -3.25 -23.80
N ARG A 56 0.27 -3.50 -22.58
CA ARG A 56 1.51 -4.22 -22.31
C ARG A 56 1.36 -5.09 -21.07
N VAL A 57 1.81 -6.34 -21.13
CA VAL A 57 1.98 -7.17 -19.93
C VAL A 57 3.34 -6.81 -19.34
N LEU A 58 3.35 -6.20 -18.15
CA LEU A 58 4.58 -5.80 -17.47
C LEU A 58 5.25 -6.99 -16.80
N LEU A 59 4.50 -7.77 -16.06
CA LEU A 59 4.94 -8.97 -15.36
C LEU A 59 3.84 -10.02 -15.46
N ASP A 60 4.18 -11.30 -15.47
CA ASP A 60 3.24 -12.41 -15.38
C ASP A 60 3.81 -13.53 -14.48
N GLY A 61 3.05 -14.62 -14.36
CA GLY A 61 3.44 -15.77 -13.57
C GLY A 61 2.92 -15.75 -12.14
N PHE A 62 2.03 -14.80 -11.80
CA PHE A 62 1.34 -14.79 -10.50
C PHE A 62 0.28 -15.89 -10.46
N ALA A 63 0.23 -16.66 -9.38
CA ALA A 63 -0.79 -17.68 -9.16
C ALA A 63 -2.09 -17.06 -8.60
N GLY A 64 -3.13 -17.88 -8.43
CA GLY A 64 -4.41 -17.45 -7.87
C GLY A 64 -5.37 -16.84 -8.89
N HIS A 65 -5.90 -17.65 -9.81
CA HIS A 65 -6.98 -17.18 -10.68
C HIS A 65 -8.25 -16.94 -9.86
N ASP A 66 -8.84 -15.75 -9.96
CA ASP A 66 -10.03 -15.33 -9.19
C ASP A 66 -9.87 -15.58 -7.67
N SER A 67 -8.67 -15.31 -7.16
CA SER A 67 -8.33 -15.48 -5.76
C SER A 67 -8.00 -14.15 -5.11
N ASP A 68 -8.54 -13.92 -3.92
CA ASP A 68 -8.29 -12.73 -3.13
C ASP A 68 -6.86 -12.71 -2.54
N HIS A 69 -6.11 -13.80 -2.70
CA HIS A 69 -4.70 -13.98 -2.29
C HIS A 69 -3.71 -13.87 -3.46
N ALA A 70 -4.16 -13.38 -4.62
CA ALA A 70 -3.38 -13.27 -5.84
C ALA A 70 -2.55 -11.96 -5.91
N LEU A 71 -2.37 -11.40 -7.11
CA LEU A 71 -1.66 -10.14 -7.37
C LEU A 71 -2.49 -8.91 -6.97
N HIS A 72 -1.90 -7.99 -6.19
CA HIS A 72 -2.58 -6.81 -5.65
C HIS A 72 -1.97 -5.47 -6.12
N ALA A 73 -2.33 -4.37 -5.45
CA ALA A 73 -2.11 -2.99 -5.91
C ALA A 73 -0.63 -2.61 -6.06
N VAL A 74 -0.39 -1.64 -6.94
CA VAL A 74 0.94 -1.13 -7.26
C VAL A 74 1.07 0.33 -6.82
N VAL A 75 2.19 0.67 -6.19
CA VAL A 75 2.52 2.03 -5.75
C VAL A 75 3.91 2.43 -6.24
N VAL A 76 4.12 3.72 -6.52
CA VAL A 76 5.45 4.23 -6.87
C VAL A 76 6.21 4.62 -5.61
N GLY A 77 7.39 4.04 -5.41
CA GLY A 77 8.29 4.36 -4.30
C GLY A 77 8.98 5.72 -4.48
N PRO A 78 9.56 6.28 -3.40
CA PRO A 78 10.26 7.57 -3.47
C PRO A 78 11.59 7.49 -4.25
N ASP A 79 12.08 6.29 -4.54
CA ASP A 79 13.23 6.02 -5.42
C ASP A 79 12.86 5.96 -6.92
N GLY A 80 11.57 6.06 -7.25
CA GLY A 80 11.04 5.97 -8.62
C GLY A 80 10.84 4.54 -9.13
N ALA A 81 11.14 3.52 -8.33
CA ALA A 81 10.77 2.14 -8.65
C ALA A 81 9.29 1.91 -8.38
N TRP A 82 8.72 0.92 -9.05
CA TRP A 82 7.33 0.52 -8.89
C TRP A 82 7.29 -0.68 -7.96
N TYR A 83 6.38 -0.66 -6.99
CA TYR A 83 6.27 -1.65 -5.93
C TYR A 83 4.90 -2.30 -5.98
N GLY A 84 4.84 -3.61 -5.82
CA GLY A 84 3.59 -4.35 -5.72
C GLY A 84 3.65 -5.38 -4.60
N SER A 85 2.51 -6.01 -4.35
CA SER A 85 2.42 -7.23 -3.56
C SER A 85 1.55 -8.29 -4.23
N PHE A 86 1.74 -9.51 -3.80
CA PHE A 86 0.80 -10.60 -4.00
C PHE A 86 0.70 -11.41 -2.71
N GLY A 87 -0.46 -12.03 -2.50
CA GLY A 87 -0.71 -12.92 -1.37
C GLY A 87 -0.05 -14.29 -1.54
N ASN A 88 -0.40 -15.20 -0.66
CA ASN A 88 0.28 -16.48 -0.50
C ASN A 88 -0.10 -17.55 -1.52
N ASP A 89 -0.80 -17.22 -2.61
CA ASP A 89 -1.00 -18.17 -3.72
C ASP A 89 0.31 -18.49 -4.46
N GLY A 90 1.33 -17.65 -4.30
CA GLY A 90 2.65 -17.84 -4.89
C GLY A 90 2.77 -17.26 -6.29
N ALA A 91 3.94 -17.44 -6.90
CA ALA A 91 4.27 -16.89 -8.20
C ALA A 91 5.52 -17.56 -8.79
N ASP A 92 5.65 -17.50 -10.11
CA ASP A 92 6.82 -17.89 -10.88
C ASP A 92 7.09 -16.84 -11.96
N VAL A 93 7.74 -15.76 -11.55
CA VAL A 93 7.91 -14.54 -12.36
C VAL A 93 9.23 -14.60 -13.11
N VAL A 94 9.20 -14.29 -14.41
CA VAL A 94 10.40 -14.01 -15.21
C VAL A 94 10.40 -12.53 -15.60
N ASP A 95 11.45 -11.82 -15.20
CA ASP A 95 11.59 -10.41 -15.51
C ASP A 95 12.17 -10.15 -16.91
N GLY A 96 12.18 -8.89 -17.30
CA GLY A 96 12.69 -8.40 -18.57
C GLY A 96 14.20 -8.49 -18.74
N ASP A 97 14.94 -8.83 -17.69
CA ASP A 97 16.38 -9.12 -17.77
C ASP A 97 16.65 -10.62 -17.94
N GLY A 98 15.62 -11.45 -17.75
CA GLY A 98 15.63 -12.90 -17.91
C GLY A 98 15.87 -13.66 -16.60
N ARG A 99 15.72 -12.99 -15.44
CA ARG A 99 15.85 -13.61 -14.12
C ARG A 99 14.52 -14.19 -13.69
N ARG A 100 14.55 -15.40 -13.13
CA ARG A 100 13.36 -16.11 -12.64
C ARG A 100 13.28 -16.10 -11.11
N PHE A 101 12.12 -15.75 -10.59
CA PHE A 101 11.80 -15.67 -9.17
C PHE A 101 10.63 -16.59 -8.85
N ARG A 102 10.85 -17.53 -7.95
CA ARG A 102 9.93 -18.61 -7.62
C ARG A 102 9.49 -18.46 -6.16
N PHE A 103 8.18 -18.44 -5.96
CA PHE A 103 7.54 -18.30 -4.66
C PHE A 103 6.62 -19.49 -4.44
N LYS A 104 6.89 -20.26 -3.39
CA LYS A 104 6.02 -21.37 -3.01
C LYS A 104 4.74 -20.84 -2.37
N GLY A 105 3.60 -21.13 -3.00
CA GLY A 105 2.28 -20.80 -2.47
C GLY A 105 1.85 -21.67 -1.29
N ARG A 106 0.76 -21.29 -0.63
CA ARG A 106 0.06 -22.06 0.40
C ARG A 106 -0.76 -23.15 -0.28
N GLY A 107 -0.33 -24.41 -0.14
CA GLY A 107 -1.10 -25.58 -0.57
C GLY A 107 -0.41 -26.48 -1.60
N ASP A 108 0.70 -26.05 -2.20
CA ASP A 108 1.24 -26.71 -3.40
C ASP A 108 2.05 -27.99 -3.17
N ALA A 109 2.41 -28.28 -1.93
CA ALA A 109 2.81 -29.61 -1.46
C ALA A 109 3.41 -29.41 -0.06
N PRO A 110 2.86 -30.04 0.99
CA PRO A 110 3.53 -30.06 2.29
C PRO A 110 4.94 -30.69 2.19
N ASP A 111 5.18 -31.51 1.17
CA ASP A 111 6.35 -32.39 1.09
C ASP A 111 7.50 -31.91 0.18
N ALA A 112 7.35 -30.81 -0.57
CA ALA A 112 8.39 -30.30 -1.48
C ALA A 112 8.98 -28.97 -0.99
N LEU A 113 10.32 -28.91 -0.91
CA LEU A 113 11.04 -27.66 -0.66
C LEU A 113 10.82 -26.68 -1.81
N ALA A 114 10.70 -25.40 -1.49
CA ALA A 114 10.64 -24.35 -2.50
C ALA A 114 11.97 -24.31 -3.29
N PRO A 115 11.94 -24.35 -4.64
CA PRO A 115 13.16 -24.23 -5.43
C PRO A 115 13.78 -22.84 -5.23
N ALA A 116 15.11 -22.76 -5.30
CA ALA A 116 15.78 -21.48 -5.29
C ALA A 116 15.41 -20.65 -6.52
N SER A 117 15.27 -19.35 -6.32
CA SER A 117 15.22 -18.35 -7.38
C SER A 117 16.61 -18.11 -7.95
N ASP A 118 16.70 -17.42 -9.08
CA ASP A 118 17.97 -17.18 -9.77
C ASP A 118 18.90 -16.23 -8.98
N ASP A 119 18.40 -15.55 -7.94
CA ASP A 119 19.20 -14.80 -6.97
C ASP A 119 19.76 -15.67 -5.82
N GLY A 120 19.52 -16.98 -5.88
CA GLY A 120 19.98 -17.97 -4.90
C GLY A 120 19.11 -18.07 -3.65
N ARG A 121 18.03 -17.30 -3.53
CA ARG A 121 17.15 -17.32 -2.36
C ARG A 121 15.94 -18.21 -2.56
N VAL A 122 15.43 -18.71 -1.44
CA VAL A 122 14.17 -19.46 -1.38
C VAL A 122 13.09 -18.53 -0.86
N TYR A 123 12.01 -18.37 -1.63
CA TYR A 123 10.87 -17.56 -1.24
C TYR A 123 9.63 -18.41 -1.03
N VAL A 124 8.85 -18.03 -0.03
CA VAL A 124 7.65 -18.73 0.43
C VAL A 124 6.54 -17.71 0.68
N GLY A 125 5.30 -18.12 0.49
CA GLY A 125 4.12 -17.28 0.67
C GLY A 125 4.07 -16.11 -0.30
N GLY A 126 3.36 -15.06 0.11
CA GLY A 126 3.26 -13.81 -0.64
C GLY A 126 4.49 -12.94 -0.48
N ALA A 127 4.60 -11.93 -1.31
CA ALA A 127 5.76 -11.05 -1.30
C ALA A 127 5.42 -9.60 -1.63
N SER A 128 6.18 -8.69 -1.01
CA SER A 128 6.38 -7.33 -1.51
C SER A 128 7.54 -7.38 -2.49
N PHE A 129 7.37 -6.78 -3.67
CA PHE A 129 8.38 -6.75 -4.70
C PHE A 129 8.47 -5.36 -5.32
N ARG A 130 9.58 -5.12 -6.02
CA ARG A 130 9.79 -3.89 -6.80
C ARG A 130 10.35 -4.20 -8.18
N PHE A 131 10.15 -3.30 -9.12
CA PHE A 131 10.61 -3.43 -10.50
C PHE A 131 10.84 -2.07 -11.17
N ASP A 132 11.66 -2.05 -12.22
CA ASP A 132 11.73 -0.95 -13.18
C ASP A 132 10.73 -1.23 -14.31
N PRO A 133 9.74 -0.36 -14.53
CA PRO A 133 8.73 -0.60 -15.56
C PRO A 133 9.24 -0.37 -16.98
N SER A 134 10.52 -0.02 -17.19
CA SER A 134 11.14 0.13 -18.50
C SER A 134 11.09 -1.19 -19.32
N PRO A 135 11.06 -1.11 -20.66
CA PRO A 135 10.88 -2.30 -21.50
C PRO A 135 12.09 -3.23 -21.55
N GLY A 136 11.85 -4.47 -21.15
CA GLY A 136 12.68 -5.67 -21.11
C GLY A 136 12.73 -6.51 -22.38
N ARG A 137 13.33 -7.71 -22.25
CA ARG A 137 13.03 -8.85 -23.12
C ARG A 137 11.51 -9.07 -23.12
N GLU A 138 10.95 -9.36 -24.29
CA GLU A 138 9.50 -9.54 -24.47
C GLU A 138 8.65 -8.36 -23.98
N GLN A 139 9.25 -7.15 -23.90
CA GLN A 139 8.62 -5.98 -23.28
C GLN A 139 8.27 -6.20 -21.79
N ARG A 140 8.84 -7.16 -21.07
CA ARG A 140 8.58 -7.29 -19.61
C ARG A 140 9.24 -6.17 -18.82
N ALA A 141 8.76 -5.86 -17.62
CA ALA A 141 9.44 -4.96 -16.70
C ALA A 141 10.75 -5.58 -16.23
N ARG A 142 11.77 -4.76 -15.95
CA ARG A 142 13.13 -5.18 -15.62
C ARG A 142 13.41 -5.11 -14.12
N ALA A 143 14.56 -5.62 -13.72
CA ALA A 143 15.11 -5.47 -12.38
C ALA A 143 14.11 -5.85 -11.27
N PHE A 144 13.44 -6.99 -11.42
CA PHE A 144 12.55 -7.48 -10.37
C PHE A 144 13.37 -7.82 -9.12
N GLU A 145 12.90 -7.37 -7.96
CA GLU A 145 13.56 -7.63 -6.69
C GLU A 145 12.52 -7.86 -5.58
N VAL A 146 12.76 -8.89 -4.77
CA VAL A 146 11.93 -9.20 -3.61
C VAL A 146 12.32 -8.30 -2.45
N VAL A 147 11.39 -7.46 -2.01
CA VAL A 147 11.54 -6.55 -0.88
C VAL A 147 11.27 -7.29 0.42
N ALA A 148 10.22 -8.11 0.49
CA ALA A 148 9.93 -8.97 1.63
C ALA A 148 9.12 -10.17 1.14
N HIS A 149 9.19 -11.29 1.86
CA HIS A 149 8.43 -12.49 1.53
C HIS A 149 7.73 -13.06 2.75
N ASN A 150 6.98 -14.14 2.54
CA ASN A 150 6.21 -14.85 3.56
C ASN A 150 5.08 -14.01 4.16
N LEU A 151 4.49 -13.14 3.32
CA LEU A 151 3.21 -12.46 3.59
C LEU A 151 2.05 -13.43 3.40
N ARG A 152 0.88 -13.14 4.00
CA ARG A 152 -0.32 -13.95 3.79
C ARG A 152 -1.18 -13.38 2.66
N ASN A 153 -1.69 -12.17 2.84
CA ASN A 153 -2.62 -11.53 1.93
C ASN A 153 -2.57 -10.00 2.13
N SER A 154 -1.53 -9.37 1.57
CA SER A 154 -1.26 -7.93 1.71
C SER A 154 -1.61 -7.19 0.42
N TYR A 155 -2.67 -6.38 0.48
CA TYR A 155 -3.29 -5.77 -0.71
C TYR A 155 -2.56 -4.54 -1.23
N GLU A 156 -2.09 -3.68 -0.34
CA GLU A 156 -1.46 -2.42 -0.73
C GLU A 156 -0.32 -2.07 0.22
N GLN A 157 0.54 -1.17 -0.25
CA GLN A 157 1.72 -0.71 0.46
C GLN A 157 1.80 0.81 0.43
N ALA A 158 2.32 1.40 1.50
CA ALA A 158 2.44 2.85 1.64
C ALA A 158 3.86 3.27 2.01
N PHE A 159 4.39 4.21 1.23
CA PHE A 159 5.72 4.79 1.48
C PHE A 159 5.64 6.13 2.20
N THR A 160 6.55 6.31 3.15
CA THR A 160 7.00 7.65 3.55
C THR A 160 7.98 8.20 2.50
N SER A 161 8.11 9.52 2.44
CA SER A 161 9.11 10.19 1.60
C SER A 161 10.55 9.83 1.96
N ALA A 162 10.80 9.31 3.16
CA ALA A 162 12.10 8.82 3.61
C ALA A 162 12.39 7.36 3.17
N GLY A 163 11.43 6.68 2.54
CA GLY A 163 11.57 5.31 2.05
C GLY A 163 11.21 4.23 3.06
N GLU A 164 10.55 4.56 4.16
CA GLU A 164 9.94 3.54 5.01
C GLU A 164 8.66 3.01 4.36
N LEU A 165 8.55 1.69 4.31
CA LEU A 165 7.44 0.96 3.70
C LEU A 165 6.52 0.38 4.78
N PHE A 166 5.22 0.61 4.66
CA PHE A 166 4.20 0.04 5.53
C PHE A 166 3.21 -0.78 4.70
N GLN A 167 2.67 -1.82 5.32
CA GLN A 167 1.64 -2.66 4.72
C GLN A 167 0.65 -3.12 5.79
N ASN A 168 -0.52 -3.59 5.35
CA ASN A 168 -1.43 -4.37 6.16
C ASN A 168 -1.57 -5.80 5.58
N ASP A 169 -1.75 -6.77 6.47
CA ASP A 169 -1.76 -8.20 6.12
C ASP A 169 -2.95 -8.83 6.81
N ASN A 170 -3.85 -9.40 6.01
CA ASN A 170 -5.06 -10.04 6.49
C ASN A 170 -4.77 -11.47 7.01
N ASP A 171 -5.54 -11.96 8.00
CA ASP A 171 -5.60 -13.35 8.48
C ASP A 171 -6.96 -14.02 8.16
N ASP A 172 -7.06 -15.34 8.29
CA ASP A 172 -8.30 -16.15 8.31
C ASP A 172 -9.01 -16.11 9.70
N GLY A 173 -8.47 -15.36 10.67
CA GLY A 173 -8.83 -15.44 12.08
C GLY A 173 -8.58 -14.15 12.85
N ASP A 174 -7.85 -14.25 13.96
CA ASP A 174 -7.67 -13.19 14.96
C ASP A 174 -6.23 -12.64 14.98
N ALA A 175 -5.60 -12.52 13.80
CA ALA A 175 -4.21 -12.07 13.69
C ALA A 175 -3.92 -11.08 12.55
N SER A 176 -4.91 -10.35 12.03
CA SER A 176 -4.69 -9.25 11.09
C SER A 176 -3.75 -8.20 11.68
N ARG A 177 -2.91 -7.61 10.83
CA ARG A 177 -1.82 -6.72 11.28
C ARG A 177 -1.59 -5.51 10.39
N THR A 178 -1.00 -4.48 10.98
CA THR A 178 -0.32 -3.39 10.27
C THR A 178 1.16 -3.44 10.62
N THR A 179 2.04 -3.41 9.62
CA THR A 179 3.46 -3.71 9.81
C THR A 179 4.34 -2.80 8.97
N TRP A 180 5.50 -2.42 9.54
CA TRP A 180 6.59 -1.83 8.78
C TRP A 180 7.40 -2.93 8.08
N VAL A 181 7.64 -2.77 6.78
CA VAL A 181 8.33 -3.75 5.94
C VAL A 181 9.81 -3.41 5.87
N MET A 182 10.63 -4.22 6.53
CA MET A 182 12.07 -4.18 6.36
C MET A 182 12.46 -4.83 5.03
N GLU A 183 13.43 -4.24 4.32
CA GLU A 183 14.01 -4.87 3.14
C GLU A 183 14.64 -6.23 3.49
N HIS A 184 14.39 -7.21 2.63
CA HIS A 184 14.70 -8.63 2.80
C HIS A 184 14.01 -9.31 4.00
N ALA A 185 12.92 -8.75 4.53
CA ALA A 185 12.18 -9.35 5.63
C ALA A 185 11.52 -10.69 5.24
N ASN A 186 11.53 -11.61 6.20
CA ASN A 186 10.62 -12.74 6.25
C ASN A 186 9.48 -12.40 7.22
N ALA A 187 8.24 -12.37 6.72
CA ALA A 187 7.09 -11.88 7.47
C ALA A 187 6.36 -12.96 8.31
N GLY A 188 6.82 -14.22 8.26
CA GLY A 188 6.51 -15.27 9.22
C GLY A 188 5.23 -16.09 9.00
N PHE A 189 4.50 -15.91 7.89
CA PHE A 189 3.23 -16.60 7.66
C PHE A 189 3.34 -18.14 7.60
N ALA A 190 4.33 -18.66 6.89
CA ALA A 190 4.72 -20.08 6.83
C ALA A 190 6.10 -20.32 7.46
N SER A 191 6.49 -21.57 7.65
CA SER A 191 7.87 -21.89 8.05
C SER A 191 8.86 -21.41 6.97
N ASN A 192 10.14 -21.25 7.31
CA ASN A 192 11.15 -20.70 6.38
C ASN A 192 11.30 -21.50 5.08
N ASP A 193 10.95 -22.78 5.10
CA ASP A 193 10.93 -23.70 3.95
C ASP A 193 9.52 -23.86 3.33
N GLY A 194 8.51 -23.21 3.91
CA GLY A 194 7.12 -23.23 3.46
C GLY A 194 6.43 -24.58 3.62
N THR A 195 6.93 -25.49 4.46
CA THR A 195 6.37 -26.85 4.64
C THR A 195 5.36 -26.93 5.78
N ARG A 196 5.40 -26.01 6.74
CA ARG A 196 4.59 -26.06 7.97
C ARG A 196 3.73 -24.81 8.14
N THR A 197 2.51 -25.03 8.61
CA THR A 197 1.59 -23.96 9.05
C THR A 197 1.94 -23.52 10.46
N TRP A 198 1.55 -22.30 10.83
CA TRP A 198 1.79 -21.78 12.17
C TRP A 198 1.13 -22.63 13.26
N VAL A 199 0.02 -23.32 12.94
CA VAL A 199 -0.69 -24.21 13.87
C VAL A 199 0.19 -25.38 14.30
N LEU A 200 0.94 -25.95 13.36
CA LEU A 200 1.87 -27.06 13.64
C LEU A 200 3.12 -26.60 14.41
N ASP A 201 3.52 -25.34 14.23
CA ASP A 201 4.71 -24.76 14.87
C ASP A 201 4.40 -24.08 16.23
N ARG A 202 3.12 -23.92 16.55
CA ARG A 202 2.68 -23.19 17.74
C ARG A 202 3.13 -23.89 19.01
N ARG A 203 3.84 -23.15 19.86
CA ARG A 203 4.21 -23.62 21.21
C ARG A 203 2.95 -23.66 22.10
N PRO A 204 2.83 -24.61 23.06
CA PRO A 204 1.62 -24.77 23.87
C PRO A 204 1.15 -23.51 24.61
N ASP A 205 2.08 -22.64 25.01
CA ASP A 205 1.83 -21.40 25.75
C ASP A 205 1.75 -20.14 24.87
N GLU A 206 1.97 -20.27 23.56
CA GLU A 206 2.11 -19.12 22.67
C GLU A 206 0.74 -18.59 22.21
N PRO A 207 0.45 -17.28 22.36
CA PRO A 207 -0.77 -16.67 21.84
C PRO A 207 -0.85 -16.75 20.30
N VAL A 208 -2.08 -16.78 19.75
CA VAL A 208 -2.31 -16.83 18.29
C VAL A 208 -1.60 -15.69 17.56
N ALA A 209 -1.70 -14.46 18.06
CA ALA A 209 -1.04 -13.28 17.48
C ALA A 209 0.49 -13.45 17.32
N SER A 210 1.14 -14.17 18.25
CA SER A 210 2.59 -14.47 18.19
C SER A 210 2.87 -15.65 17.25
N ALA A 211 2.12 -16.74 17.40
CA ALA A 211 2.33 -17.97 16.64
C ALA A 211 2.06 -17.79 15.14
N HIS A 212 0.97 -17.11 14.79
CA HIS A 212 0.54 -16.88 13.40
C HIS A 212 1.65 -16.26 12.54
N TRP A 213 2.36 -15.30 13.13
CA TRP A 213 3.47 -14.60 12.49
C TRP A 213 4.85 -15.05 13.00
N ARG A 214 4.94 -16.20 13.67
CA ARG A 214 6.20 -16.81 14.15
C ARG A 214 7.12 -15.84 14.90
N GLN A 215 6.56 -15.01 15.76
CA GLN A 215 7.29 -13.93 16.42
C GLN A 215 8.35 -14.40 17.42
N ARG A 216 8.31 -15.68 17.82
CA ARG A 216 9.33 -16.32 18.66
C ARG A 216 10.40 -17.08 17.85
N ASP A 217 10.34 -17.07 16.52
CA ASP A 217 11.29 -17.78 15.66
C ASP A 217 12.41 -16.85 15.17
N PRO A 218 13.66 -17.32 15.11
CA PRO A 218 14.77 -16.50 14.65
C PRO A 218 14.64 -16.17 13.16
N GLY A 219 15.02 -14.94 12.80
CA GLY A 219 15.00 -14.46 11.40
C GLY A 219 13.63 -13.98 10.92
N ILE A 220 12.61 -13.94 11.79
CA ILE A 220 11.29 -13.39 11.47
C ILE A 220 11.22 -11.92 11.85
N ALA A 221 10.70 -11.10 10.94
CA ALA A 221 10.52 -9.67 11.18
C ALA A 221 9.42 -9.42 12.23
N PRO A 222 9.53 -8.35 13.04
CA PRO A 222 8.46 -7.96 13.96
C PRO A 222 7.14 -7.73 13.22
N ALA A 223 6.05 -8.31 13.72
CA ALA A 223 4.73 -8.23 13.10
C ALA A 223 4.06 -6.85 13.22
N GLY A 224 4.66 -5.89 13.93
CA GLY A 224 4.07 -4.57 14.14
C GLY A 224 2.88 -4.62 15.09
N ASP A 225 1.74 -4.07 14.68
CA ASP A 225 0.49 -4.13 15.43
C ASP A 225 -0.37 -5.29 14.93
N VAL A 226 -0.42 -6.39 15.70
CA VAL A 226 -1.39 -7.48 15.49
C VAL A 226 -2.63 -7.16 16.30
N TYR A 227 -3.70 -6.78 15.62
CA TYR A 227 -4.87 -6.17 16.26
C TYR A 227 -6.08 -7.09 16.36
N GLY A 228 -5.92 -8.34 15.98
CA GLY A 228 -6.97 -9.35 16.04
C GLY A 228 -7.65 -9.53 14.71
N SER A 229 -8.95 -9.80 14.77
CA SER A 229 -9.82 -10.01 13.62
C SER A 229 -9.96 -8.74 12.78
N GLY A 230 -9.89 -8.87 11.46
CA GLY A 230 -9.93 -7.75 10.53
C GLY A 230 -9.95 -8.22 9.08
N ALA A 231 -10.10 -7.30 8.15
CA ALA A 231 -9.96 -7.52 6.72
C ALA A 231 -9.34 -6.26 6.10
N PRO A 232 -8.07 -5.96 6.42
CA PRO A 232 -7.43 -4.76 5.94
C PRO A 232 -7.06 -4.89 4.46
N THR A 233 -7.16 -3.76 3.77
CA THR A 233 -6.94 -3.68 2.32
C THR A 233 -6.10 -2.45 1.98
N GLY A 234 -6.72 -1.31 1.67
CA GLY A 234 -5.97 -0.10 1.33
C GLY A 234 -5.15 0.47 2.49
N ILE A 235 -4.00 1.07 2.18
CA ILE A 235 -3.13 1.72 3.17
C ILE A 235 -2.41 2.93 2.57
N VAL A 236 -2.31 4.01 3.34
CA VAL A 236 -1.64 5.25 2.89
C VAL A 236 -0.86 5.94 4.00
N VAL A 237 0.19 6.66 3.64
CA VAL A 237 0.88 7.62 4.52
C VAL A 237 0.37 9.03 4.23
N ASN A 238 -0.18 9.72 5.24
CA ASN A 238 -0.58 11.11 5.12
C ASN A 238 0.59 12.05 5.43
N GLU A 239 1.20 12.65 4.41
CA GLU A 239 2.25 13.68 4.57
C GLU A 239 1.73 15.11 4.36
N GLY A 240 0.45 15.26 4.01
CA GLY A 240 -0.22 16.53 3.74
C GLY A 240 -1.00 17.08 4.94
N ASP A 241 -1.49 18.30 4.77
CA ASP A 241 -2.21 19.07 5.79
C ASP A 241 -3.74 19.01 5.66
N GLY A 242 -4.30 18.26 4.70
CA GLY A 242 -5.75 18.24 4.46
C GLY A 242 -6.56 17.71 5.63
N LEU A 243 -6.03 16.75 6.40
CA LEU A 243 -6.60 16.30 7.68
C LEU A 243 -6.21 17.21 8.86
N GLY A 244 -5.29 18.14 8.65
CA GLY A 244 -4.67 19.00 9.66
C GLY A 244 -3.30 18.50 10.13
N PRO A 245 -2.46 19.40 10.67
CA PRO A 245 -1.05 19.12 10.97
C PRO A 245 -0.85 17.97 11.98
N ARG A 246 -1.85 17.69 12.83
CA ARG A 246 -1.83 16.60 13.83
C ARG A 246 -1.73 15.20 13.20
N TYR A 247 -2.11 15.05 11.94
CA TYR A 247 -2.15 13.77 11.22
C TYR A 247 -1.02 13.63 10.19
N ARG A 248 -0.07 14.58 10.12
CA ARG A 248 1.12 14.42 9.27
C ARG A 248 1.97 13.25 9.74
N GLY A 249 2.46 12.47 8.80
CA GLY A 249 3.21 11.23 9.04
C GLY A 249 2.36 10.06 9.54
N ALA A 250 1.02 10.20 9.59
CA ALA A 250 0.17 9.09 10.01
C ALA A 250 0.11 8.02 8.91
N VAL A 251 0.21 6.76 9.32
CA VAL A 251 -0.13 5.60 8.48
C VAL A 251 -1.60 5.30 8.71
N ILE A 252 -2.40 5.23 7.65
CA ILE A 252 -3.85 5.01 7.69
C ILE A 252 -4.16 3.74 6.93
N SER A 253 -4.80 2.77 7.59
CA SER A 253 -5.21 1.49 7.02
C SER A 253 -6.73 1.40 6.97
N ALA A 254 -7.26 1.09 5.80
CA ALA A 254 -8.66 0.73 5.62
C ALA A 254 -8.88 -0.72 6.06
N ASP A 255 -9.86 -0.94 6.93
CA ASP A 255 -10.29 -2.29 7.32
C ASP A 255 -11.81 -2.42 7.18
N ALA A 256 -12.22 -3.25 6.22
CA ALA A 256 -13.61 -3.45 5.86
C ALA A 256 -14.38 -4.26 6.90
N ALA A 257 -13.72 -5.23 7.56
CA ALA A 257 -14.34 -6.04 8.60
C ALA A 257 -14.56 -5.24 9.89
N LEU A 258 -13.60 -4.39 10.23
CA LEU A 258 -13.69 -3.48 11.37
C LEU A 258 -14.56 -2.26 11.08
N GLU A 259 -14.94 -2.01 9.82
CA GLU A 259 -15.71 -0.83 9.42
C GLU A 259 -15.02 0.47 9.87
N THR A 260 -13.69 0.49 9.74
CA THR A 260 -12.83 1.46 10.42
C THR A 260 -11.62 1.82 9.56
N LEU A 261 -11.26 3.10 9.55
CA LEU A 261 -9.92 3.55 9.17
C LEU A 261 -9.06 3.57 10.43
N LEU A 262 -8.16 2.60 10.57
CA LEU A 262 -7.16 2.58 11.62
C LEU A 262 -6.06 3.59 11.27
N ALA A 263 -5.61 4.37 12.23
CA ALA A 263 -4.49 5.28 12.05
C ALA A 263 -3.41 5.08 13.10
N TYR A 264 -2.17 5.28 12.69
CA TYR A 264 -0.97 5.04 13.49
C TYR A 264 -0.03 6.23 13.38
N ARG A 265 0.71 6.50 14.46
CA ARG A 265 1.90 7.35 14.40
C ARG A 265 3.13 6.47 14.57
N PRO A 266 3.86 6.11 13.50
CA PRO A 266 5.03 5.28 13.63
C PRO A 266 6.05 5.89 14.58
N VAL A 267 6.47 5.13 15.59
CA VAL A 267 7.51 5.54 16.53
C VAL A 267 8.74 4.68 16.29
N ALA A 268 9.86 5.29 15.95
CA ALA A 268 11.12 4.56 15.81
C ALA A 268 11.45 3.84 17.13
N ARG A 269 11.67 2.52 17.06
CA ARG A 269 12.06 1.68 18.20
C ARG A 269 13.11 0.69 17.74
N GLY A 270 14.33 0.83 18.26
CA GLY A 270 15.46 0.05 17.79
C GLY A 270 15.66 0.24 16.29
N ALA A 271 15.83 -0.86 15.55
CA ALA A 271 15.98 -0.86 14.10
C ALA A 271 14.65 -0.90 13.34
N GLY A 272 13.50 -0.68 13.97
CA GLY A 272 12.19 -0.73 13.32
C GLY A 272 11.23 0.32 13.87
N PHE A 273 9.92 0.04 13.75
CA PHE A 273 8.86 0.93 14.19
C PHE A 273 7.88 0.20 15.13
N GLU A 274 7.54 0.88 16.22
CA GLU A 274 6.41 0.53 17.08
C GLU A 274 5.13 1.20 16.52
N LEU A 275 4.05 0.42 16.39
CA LEU A 275 2.76 0.88 15.87
C LEU A 275 1.63 0.76 16.91
N ALA A 276 1.56 -0.36 17.63
CA ALA A 276 0.42 -0.69 18.49
C ALA A 276 0.11 0.41 19.54
N SER A 277 1.14 0.99 20.16
CA SER A 277 0.97 2.00 21.22
C SER A 277 0.44 3.35 20.73
N THR A 278 0.40 3.58 19.41
CA THR A 278 -0.06 4.83 18.82
C THR A 278 -1.29 4.67 17.93
N ARG A 279 -1.87 3.47 17.87
CA ARG A 279 -3.09 3.21 17.11
C ARG A 279 -4.26 4.02 17.67
N PHE A 280 -5.07 4.57 16.77
CA PHE A 280 -6.39 5.11 17.08
C PHE A 280 -7.32 4.96 15.87
N ASP A 281 -8.63 4.98 16.13
CA ASP A 281 -9.63 4.96 15.06
C ASP A 281 -9.78 6.37 14.50
N LEU A 282 -9.43 6.56 13.23
CA LEU A 282 -9.56 7.85 12.56
C LEU A 282 -11.02 8.12 12.17
N VAL A 283 -11.67 7.09 11.61
CA VAL A 283 -13.09 7.08 11.24
C VAL A 283 -13.63 5.67 11.50
N THR A 284 -14.76 5.53 12.17
CA THR A 284 -15.41 4.22 12.39
C THR A 284 -16.92 4.36 12.42
N THR A 285 -17.63 3.37 11.89
CA THR A 285 -19.07 3.15 12.14
C THR A 285 -19.35 1.99 13.08
N ASN A 286 -18.32 1.27 13.52
CA ASN A 286 -18.43 0.11 14.40
C ASN A 286 -17.67 0.36 15.73
N PRO A 287 -18.09 1.34 16.54
CA PRO A 287 -17.41 1.65 17.80
C PRO A 287 -17.51 0.50 18.83
N THR A 288 -18.46 -0.42 18.66
CA THR A 288 -18.66 -1.58 19.53
C THR A 288 -17.86 -2.81 19.10
N ARG A 289 -17.24 -2.80 17.91
CA ARG A 289 -16.42 -3.90 17.34
C ARG A 289 -17.20 -5.20 17.13
N GLU A 290 -18.45 -5.10 16.71
CA GLU A 290 -19.27 -6.27 16.34
C GLU A 290 -19.02 -6.66 14.88
N LEU A 291 -18.38 -7.81 14.66
CA LEU A 291 -17.93 -8.29 13.34
C LEU A 291 -19.01 -9.15 12.66
N ALA A 292 -19.90 -8.51 11.90
CA ALA A 292 -20.97 -9.19 11.17
C ALA A 292 -20.56 -9.51 9.72
N GLY A 293 -20.68 -10.77 9.31
CA GLY A 293 -20.48 -11.19 7.91
C GLY A 293 -19.02 -11.39 7.50
N THR A 294 -18.11 -11.55 8.46
CA THR A 294 -16.67 -11.79 8.25
C THR A 294 -16.34 -13.29 8.29
N ASP A 295 -15.19 -13.71 7.76
CA ASP A 295 -14.74 -15.11 7.82
C ASP A 295 -14.65 -15.67 9.26
N VAL A 296 -14.33 -14.83 10.24
CA VAL A 296 -14.30 -15.18 11.68
C VAL A 296 -15.68 -15.62 12.19
N SER A 297 -16.75 -15.02 11.65
CA SER A 297 -18.14 -15.38 12.00
C SER A 297 -18.62 -16.69 11.38
N ARG A 298 -17.83 -17.36 10.50
CA ARG A 298 -18.18 -18.69 9.96
C ARG A 298 -17.99 -19.82 10.98
N GLY A 299 -17.19 -19.62 12.03
CA GLY A 299 -16.97 -20.60 13.11
C GLY A 299 -18.18 -20.81 14.02
N GLU A 300 -19.02 -19.79 14.17
CA GLU A 300 -20.37 -19.92 14.73
C GLU A 300 -21.33 -19.95 13.56
N ARG A 301 -21.97 -21.09 13.27
CA ARG A 301 -23.01 -21.15 12.24
C ARG A 301 -23.97 -19.98 12.48
N ALA A 302 -24.04 -19.04 11.53
CA ALA A 302 -25.02 -17.96 11.46
C ALA A 302 -26.44 -18.54 11.30
N THR A 303 -26.90 -19.20 12.37
CA THR A 303 -28.22 -19.78 12.58
C THR A 303 -28.97 -19.01 13.66
N GLY A 304 -28.32 -18.03 14.29
CA GLY A 304 -28.93 -17.12 15.25
C GLY A 304 -29.73 -16.00 14.60
N LEU A 305 -30.73 -15.51 15.35
CA LEU A 305 -31.69 -14.46 15.01
C LEU A 305 -31.05 -13.23 14.30
N ALA A 306 -29.83 -12.85 14.66
CA ALA A 306 -29.10 -11.71 14.08
C ALA A 306 -28.81 -11.89 12.57
N GLY A 307 -28.39 -13.09 12.15
CA GLY A 307 -28.15 -13.39 10.73
C GLY A 307 -29.44 -13.41 9.89
N TYR A 308 -30.58 -13.73 10.52
CA TYR A 308 -31.90 -13.66 9.91
C TYR A 308 -32.37 -12.21 9.72
N PHE A 309 -32.18 -11.34 10.72
CA PHE A 309 -32.57 -9.93 10.62
C PHE A 309 -31.73 -9.13 9.63
N VAL A 310 -30.42 -9.39 9.53
CA VAL A 310 -29.57 -8.77 8.50
C VAL A 310 -30.05 -9.15 7.09
N ARG A 311 -30.40 -10.42 6.88
CA ARG A 311 -30.93 -10.91 5.60
C ARG A 311 -32.31 -10.31 5.27
N LYS A 312 -33.20 -10.23 6.27
CA LYS A 312 -34.54 -9.62 6.12
C LYS A 312 -34.51 -8.10 5.88
N ALA A 313 -33.56 -7.39 6.50
CA ALA A 313 -33.39 -5.94 6.30
C ALA A 313 -32.88 -5.61 4.89
N MET A 314 -32.12 -6.52 4.28
CA MET A 314 -31.60 -6.41 2.91
C MET A 314 -32.68 -6.69 1.85
N GLU A 315 -33.55 -7.68 2.07
CA GLU A 315 -34.67 -8.03 1.18
C GLU A 315 -35.72 -6.90 1.03
N ALA A 316 -35.78 -5.96 1.96
CA ALA A 316 -36.81 -4.91 2.01
C ALA A 316 -36.48 -3.61 1.24
N ARG A 317 -35.28 -3.46 0.66
CA ARG A 317 -34.80 -2.15 0.16
C ARG A 317 -35.09 -1.90 -1.32
N GLY A 318 -36.25 -1.31 -1.60
CA GLY A 318 -36.59 -0.62 -2.86
C GLY A 318 -36.06 0.82 -2.92
N ARG A 319 -35.87 1.34 -4.14
CA ARG A 319 -35.28 2.66 -4.45
C ARG A 319 -36.02 3.81 -3.75
N GLY A 320 -35.35 4.52 -2.84
CA GLY A 320 -35.85 5.79 -2.31
C GLY A 320 -35.57 6.01 -0.83
N ALA A 321 -34.30 6.10 -0.43
CA ALA A 321 -33.87 6.68 0.86
C ALA A 321 -32.33 6.70 0.90
N GLN A 322 -31.67 7.72 0.33
CA GLN A 322 -30.20 7.78 0.29
C GLN A 322 -29.61 9.06 0.90
N GLU A 323 -30.38 9.84 1.68
CA GLU A 323 -29.96 11.19 2.10
C GLU A 323 -29.70 11.40 3.60
N ALA A 324 -29.88 10.41 4.50
CA ALA A 324 -29.92 10.63 5.97
C ALA A 324 -28.79 9.98 6.80
N TRP A 325 -27.67 9.59 6.19
CA TRP A 325 -26.91 8.40 6.66
C TRP A 325 -25.56 8.65 7.38
N PHE A 326 -25.02 9.88 7.39
CA PHE A 326 -23.61 10.15 7.77
C PHE A 326 -23.43 11.08 8.99
N GLU A 327 -24.52 11.44 9.67
CA GLU A 327 -24.51 12.50 10.68
C GLU A 327 -23.64 12.25 11.94
N PRO A 328 -23.55 11.02 12.48
CA PRO A 328 -22.66 10.74 13.62
C PRO A 328 -21.17 10.93 13.26
N ILE A 329 -20.78 10.51 12.05
CA ILE A 329 -19.41 10.64 11.53
C ILE A 329 -19.06 12.12 11.34
N PHE A 330 -19.98 12.92 10.79
CA PHE A 330 -19.77 14.34 10.56
C PHE A 330 -19.68 15.18 11.86
N ARG A 331 -20.40 14.79 12.93
CA ARG A 331 -20.24 15.42 14.25
C ARG A 331 -18.90 15.09 14.89
N ALA A 332 -18.46 13.83 14.85
CA ALA A 332 -17.18 13.41 15.44
C ALA A 332 -15.97 14.06 14.76
N LEU A 333 -16.05 14.25 13.43
CA LEU A 333 -14.99 14.89 12.64
C LEU A 333 -15.11 16.42 12.57
N GLY A 334 -16.15 16.99 13.19
CA GLY A 334 -16.45 18.41 13.16
C GLY A 334 -16.49 18.93 11.73
N LEU A 335 -17.32 18.38 10.84
CA LEU A 335 -17.52 18.76 9.42
C LEU A 335 -18.81 19.56 9.22
N ASP A 336 -18.78 20.70 8.51
CA ASP A 336 -19.92 21.63 8.43
C ASP A 336 -20.75 21.32 7.19
N ARG A 337 -21.81 20.53 7.35
CA ARG A 337 -22.98 20.59 6.48
C ARG A 337 -24.20 19.96 7.17
N ARG A 338 -25.33 20.66 7.01
CA ARG A 338 -26.62 20.43 7.67
C ARG A 338 -27.38 19.24 7.06
N TYR A 339 -27.72 18.26 7.89
CA TYR A 339 -28.99 17.52 7.86
C TYR A 339 -29.27 17.04 9.29
N VAL A 340 -30.50 16.67 9.63
CA VAL A 340 -30.92 16.15 10.95
C VAL A 340 -31.80 14.92 10.70
N ALA A 341 -31.36 13.74 11.15
CA ALA A 341 -32.14 12.50 11.04
C ALA A 341 -33.32 12.43 12.04
N PRO A 342 -34.45 11.77 11.70
CA PRO A 342 -35.49 11.42 12.66
C PRO A 342 -35.04 10.31 13.62
N ALA A 343 -35.59 10.29 14.82
CA ALA A 343 -35.31 9.25 15.81
C ALA A 343 -35.79 7.87 15.34
N GLY A 344 -34.92 6.86 15.37
CA GLY A 344 -35.29 5.43 15.23
C GLY A 344 -34.74 4.65 14.01
N ALA A 345 -33.77 5.16 13.25
CA ALA A 345 -33.14 4.42 12.15
C ALA A 345 -31.91 3.60 12.61
N ASP A 346 -31.73 2.38 12.08
CA ASP A 346 -30.55 1.53 12.30
C ASP A 346 -29.26 2.23 11.81
N PRO A 347 -28.11 2.05 12.49
CA PRO A 347 -26.86 2.68 12.10
C PRO A 347 -26.36 2.15 10.75
N VAL A 348 -25.94 3.07 9.88
CA VAL A 348 -25.31 2.76 8.60
C VAL A 348 -23.88 2.33 8.81
N ARG A 349 -23.50 1.25 8.13
CA ARG A 349 -22.15 0.68 8.15
C ARG A 349 -21.33 1.28 6.99
N PHE A 350 -20.10 1.65 7.29
CA PHE A 350 -19.07 2.16 6.38
C PHE A 350 -18.01 1.06 6.27
N ARG A 351 -17.77 0.50 5.08
CA ARG A 351 -16.82 -0.60 4.83
C ARG A 351 -15.69 -0.12 3.92
N PRO A 352 -14.66 0.54 4.49
CA PRO A 352 -13.57 1.07 3.68
C PRO A 352 -12.77 -0.08 3.08
N SER A 353 -12.73 -0.14 1.74
CA SER A 353 -11.97 -1.13 0.97
C SER A 353 -10.67 -0.56 0.41
N ASP A 354 -10.55 0.77 0.32
CA ASP A 354 -9.33 1.42 -0.13
C ASP A 354 -9.22 2.85 0.41
N VAL A 355 -7.99 3.37 0.50
CA VAL A 355 -7.70 4.72 0.99
C VAL A 355 -6.51 5.36 0.28
N ALA A 356 -6.66 6.60 -0.20
CA ALA A 356 -5.61 7.34 -0.89
C ALA A 356 -5.57 8.83 -0.50
N ILE A 357 -4.43 9.49 -0.71
CA ILE A 357 -4.33 10.95 -0.60
C ILE A 357 -4.43 11.57 -1.99
N GLY A 358 -5.40 12.46 -2.17
CA GLY A 358 -5.61 13.20 -3.41
C GLY A 358 -4.63 14.37 -3.58
N PRO A 359 -4.47 14.89 -4.81
CA PRO A 359 -3.56 16.02 -5.08
C PRO A 359 -4.04 17.33 -4.44
N ASP A 360 -5.31 17.40 -4.06
CA ASP A 360 -5.92 18.46 -3.25
C ASP A 360 -5.60 18.34 -1.74
N GLY A 361 -4.91 17.28 -1.32
CA GLY A 361 -4.55 16.98 0.06
C GLY A 361 -5.64 16.29 0.87
N ALA A 362 -6.83 16.02 0.31
CA ALA A 362 -7.88 15.29 1.00
C ALA A 362 -7.58 13.79 1.05
N LEU A 363 -8.15 13.11 2.05
CA LEU A 363 -8.17 11.66 2.14
C LEU A 363 -9.38 11.14 1.34
N TYR A 364 -9.13 10.30 0.36
CA TYR A 364 -10.15 9.61 -0.42
C TYR A 364 -10.32 8.19 0.10
N VAL A 365 -11.55 7.73 0.22
CA VAL A 365 -11.86 6.39 0.73
C VAL A 365 -12.88 5.74 -0.20
N ALA A 366 -12.54 4.57 -0.73
CA ALA A 366 -13.51 3.72 -1.41
C ALA A 366 -14.23 2.87 -0.37
N ASP A 367 -15.55 2.79 -0.51
CA ASP A 367 -16.45 2.03 0.34
C ASP A 367 -17.34 1.17 -0.53
N TRP A 368 -17.46 -0.09 -0.15
CA TRP A 368 -18.34 -1.03 -0.82
C TRP A 368 -19.09 -1.86 0.21
N LEU A 369 -20.41 -1.68 0.25
CA LEU A 369 -21.27 -2.36 1.21
C LEU A 369 -21.79 -3.67 0.64
N ASP A 370 -20.97 -4.71 0.67
CA ASP A 370 -21.43 -6.10 0.54
C ASP A 370 -21.84 -6.63 1.93
N ALA A 371 -22.85 -7.50 1.98
CA ALA A 371 -23.28 -8.17 3.21
C ALA A 371 -22.22 -9.14 3.76
N TYR A 372 -21.30 -9.61 2.91
CA TYR A 372 -20.17 -10.48 3.28
C TYR A 372 -18.82 -9.79 3.05
N VAL A 373 -17.84 -10.09 3.90
CA VAL A 373 -16.44 -9.66 3.77
C VAL A 373 -15.55 -10.91 3.85
N GLY A 374 -14.82 -11.20 2.76
CA GLY A 374 -13.93 -12.35 2.63
C GLY A 374 -14.52 -13.57 1.91
N GLY A 375 -13.66 -14.48 1.46
CA GLY A 375 -14.03 -15.82 0.97
C GLY A 375 -14.76 -15.90 -0.39
N SER A 376 -14.31 -15.13 -1.39
CA SER A 376 -14.72 -15.18 -2.81
C SER A 376 -16.23 -15.10 -3.10
N THR A 377 -17.05 -14.64 -2.14
CA THR A 377 -18.52 -14.58 -2.29
C THR A 377 -18.97 -13.12 -2.34
N MET A 378 -19.64 -12.73 -3.44
CA MET A 378 -20.30 -11.43 -3.57
C MET A 378 -21.80 -11.59 -3.36
N ALA A 379 -22.38 -10.90 -2.39
CA ALA A 379 -23.83 -10.88 -2.17
C ALA A 379 -24.46 -9.51 -2.43
N ASP A 380 -23.67 -8.51 -2.85
CA ASP A 380 -24.19 -7.20 -3.22
C ASP A 380 -24.94 -7.21 -4.56
N ALA A 381 -26.22 -7.61 -4.51
CA ALA A 381 -27.12 -7.53 -5.65
C ALA A 381 -27.43 -6.07 -6.08
N GLN A 382 -27.17 -5.08 -5.21
CA GLN A 382 -27.52 -3.68 -5.43
C GLN A 382 -26.36 -2.84 -5.99
N ARG A 383 -25.13 -3.36 -5.93
CA ARG A 383 -23.88 -2.72 -6.42
C ARG A 383 -23.66 -1.35 -5.78
N LEU A 384 -23.78 -1.29 -4.45
CA LEU A 384 -23.72 -0.06 -3.66
C LEU A 384 -22.30 0.23 -3.20
N GLY A 385 -21.60 1.09 -3.94
CA GLY A 385 -20.32 1.66 -3.54
C GLY A 385 -20.34 3.18 -3.47
N ALA A 386 -19.39 3.76 -2.74
CA ALA A 386 -19.18 5.19 -2.63
C ALA A 386 -17.68 5.53 -2.58
N VAL A 387 -17.33 6.74 -3.03
CA VAL A 387 -16.01 7.33 -2.78
C VAL A 387 -16.21 8.57 -1.91
N TYR A 388 -15.65 8.56 -0.71
CA TYR A 388 -15.65 9.70 0.19
C TYR A 388 -14.42 10.55 -0.06
N ARG A 389 -14.58 11.87 0.05
CA ARG A 389 -13.50 12.86 0.11
C ARG A 389 -13.54 13.52 1.48
N ILE A 390 -12.54 13.25 2.30
CA ILE A 390 -12.48 13.61 3.72
C ILE A 390 -11.34 14.61 3.94
N ALA A 391 -11.65 15.70 4.65
CA ALA A 391 -10.68 16.72 5.02
C ALA A 391 -11.12 17.41 6.31
N ARG A 392 -10.21 18.09 7.02
CA ARG A 392 -10.56 18.91 8.18
C ARG A 392 -11.54 20.01 7.76
N ARG A 393 -12.54 20.32 8.59
CA ARG A 393 -13.45 21.46 8.35
C ARG A 393 -12.65 22.74 8.19
N GLY A 394 -12.98 23.48 7.12
CA GLY A 394 -12.29 24.71 6.75
C GLY A 394 -10.90 24.52 6.16
N ALA A 395 -10.45 23.29 5.90
CA ALA A 395 -9.22 23.07 5.14
C ALA A 395 -9.37 23.63 3.71
N PRO A 396 -8.37 24.37 3.21
CA PRO A 396 -8.36 24.73 1.80
C PRO A 396 -8.17 23.45 0.99
N LEU A 397 -9.12 23.16 0.11
CA LEU A 397 -9.09 21.99 -0.78
C LEU A 397 -8.93 22.46 -2.23
N PRO A 398 -7.69 22.79 -2.65
CA PRO A 398 -7.44 23.28 -4.00
C PRO A 398 -7.88 22.24 -5.03
N ARG A 399 -8.19 22.69 -6.25
CA ARG A 399 -8.40 21.82 -7.41
C ARG A 399 -7.19 21.98 -8.32
N PRO A 400 -6.05 21.33 -8.02
CA PRO A 400 -4.86 21.48 -8.85
C PRO A 400 -5.15 20.99 -10.27
N ALA A 401 -4.66 21.74 -11.26
CA ALA A 401 -4.65 21.29 -12.64
C ALA A 401 -3.75 20.03 -12.78
N PRO A 402 -3.95 19.22 -13.82
CA PRO A 402 -2.99 18.16 -14.16
C PRO A 402 -1.55 18.70 -14.17
N PRO A 403 -0.58 17.97 -13.60
CA PRO A 403 0.78 18.47 -13.44
C PRO A 403 1.46 18.62 -14.81
N ASP A 404 1.85 19.84 -15.15
CA ASP A 404 2.78 20.09 -16.25
C ASP A 404 4.21 19.79 -15.78
N VAL A 405 4.75 18.64 -16.18
CA VAL A 405 6.11 18.20 -15.83
C VAL A 405 7.09 18.35 -17.00
N GLY A 406 6.73 19.12 -18.04
CA GLY A 406 7.61 19.45 -19.16
C GLY A 406 8.68 20.49 -18.79
N ALA A 407 8.37 21.36 -17.82
CA ALA A 407 9.29 22.35 -17.27
C ALA A 407 9.76 21.96 -15.85
N ILE A 408 10.99 22.33 -15.50
CA ILE A 408 11.59 22.07 -14.18
C ILE A 408 10.70 22.61 -13.04
N ASP A 409 10.19 23.84 -13.14
CA ASP A 409 9.33 24.43 -12.11
C ASP A 409 8.04 23.64 -11.91
N GLY A 410 7.47 23.12 -13.00
CA GLY A 410 6.29 22.26 -12.96
C GLY A 410 6.57 20.91 -12.32
N ALA A 411 7.72 20.31 -12.63
CA ALA A 411 8.19 19.09 -11.99
C ALA A 411 8.45 19.28 -10.48
N VAL A 412 9.01 20.43 -10.06
CA VAL A 412 9.17 20.79 -8.64
C VAL A 412 7.82 20.92 -7.94
N ARG A 413 6.82 21.57 -8.57
CA ARG A 413 5.45 21.64 -8.02
C ARG A 413 4.83 20.26 -7.87
N ALA A 414 5.00 19.39 -8.86
CA ALA A 414 4.50 18.02 -8.81
C ALA A 414 5.17 17.21 -7.69
N LEU A 415 6.50 17.31 -7.52
CA LEU A 415 7.25 16.63 -6.44
C LEU A 415 6.76 17.03 -5.03
N ARG A 416 6.25 18.26 -4.86
CA ARG A 416 5.69 18.75 -3.60
C ARG A 416 4.30 18.19 -3.27
N SER A 417 3.60 17.63 -4.25
CA SER A 417 2.26 17.06 -4.05
C SER A 417 2.24 16.04 -2.91
N PRO A 418 1.19 16.02 -2.07
CA PRO A 418 1.01 14.96 -1.08
C PRO A 418 0.56 13.64 -1.72
N ALA A 419 0.02 13.68 -2.94
CA ALA A 419 -0.39 12.50 -3.69
C ALA A 419 0.80 11.80 -4.35
N VAL A 420 0.98 10.51 -4.04
CA VAL A 420 2.13 9.72 -4.51
C VAL A 420 2.25 9.67 -6.03
N HIS A 421 1.14 9.53 -6.75
CA HIS A 421 1.11 9.46 -8.21
C HIS A 421 1.51 10.79 -8.89
N VAL A 422 1.14 11.94 -8.32
CA VAL A 422 1.58 13.26 -8.83
C VAL A 422 3.04 13.51 -8.48
N ARG A 423 3.46 13.14 -7.26
CA ARG A 423 4.84 13.24 -6.82
C ARG A 423 5.79 12.42 -7.71
N ALA A 424 5.38 11.22 -8.09
CA ALA A 424 6.14 10.35 -8.99
C ALA A 424 6.44 11.03 -10.34
N LEU A 425 5.47 11.73 -10.92
CA LEU A 425 5.67 12.48 -12.18
C LEU A 425 6.72 13.59 -12.03
N GLY A 426 6.69 14.31 -10.90
CA GLY A 426 7.70 15.32 -10.59
C GLY A 426 9.09 14.72 -10.39
N PHE A 427 9.18 13.59 -9.68
CA PHE A 427 10.43 12.86 -9.48
C PHE A 427 11.02 12.40 -10.81
N ASP A 428 10.24 11.70 -11.64
CA ASP A 428 10.72 11.18 -12.93
C ASP A 428 11.15 12.30 -13.88
N ALA A 429 10.44 13.42 -13.90
CA ALA A 429 10.84 14.58 -14.70
C ALA A 429 12.17 15.18 -14.23
N LEU A 430 12.34 15.43 -12.93
CA LEU A 430 13.60 15.97 -12.40
C LEU A 430 14.77 14.98 -12.56
N ARG A 431 14.52 13.67 -12.41
CA ARG A 431 15.50 12.61 -12.65
C ARG A 431 15.99 12.61 -14.10
N ARG A 432 15.08 12.75 -15.07
CA ARG A 432 15.43 12.85 -16.51
C ARG A 432 16.20 14.12 -16.87
N GLU A 433 15.94 15.23 -16.17
CA GLU A 433 16.69 16.47 -16.35
C GLU A 433 18.15 16.35 -15.90
N GLY A 434 18.44 15.40 -14.99
CA GLY A 434 19.77 15.08 -14.53
C GLY A 434 20.47 16.30 -13.93
N ALA A 435 21.70 16.58 -14.37
CA ALA A 435 22.49 17.72 -13.88
C ALA A 435 21.79 19.08 -14.04
N ARG A 436 20.85 19.24 -14.99
CA ARG A 436 20.07 20.48 -15.15
C ARG A 436 19.14 20.74 -13.95
N ALA A 437 18.70 19.69 -13.26
CA ALA A 437 17.89 19.81 -12.04
C ALA A 437 18.72 20.14 -10.78
N ALA A 438 20.06 20.10 -10.84
CA ALA A 438 20.92 20.29 -9.67
C ALA A 438 20.63 21.57 -8.86
N PRO A 439 20.39 22.76 -9.47
CA PRO A 439 20.08 23.97 -8.71
C PRO A 439 18.80 23.84 -7.88
N VAL A 440 17.72 23.30 -8.47
CA VAL A 440 16.44 23.14 -7.77
C VAL A 440 16.48 22.02 -6.74
N VAL A 441 17.18 20.91 -7.02
CA VAL A 441 17.35 19.82 -6.06
C VAL A 441 18.11 20.28 -4.82
N ARG A 442 19.15 21.11 -4.97
CA ARG A 442 19.85 21.72 -3.82
C ARG A 442 18.92 22.62 -3.02
N ALA A 443 18.17 23.49 -3.67
CA ALA A 443 17.24 24.40 -3.00
C ALA A 443 16.16 23.65 -2.20
N LEU A 444 15.69 22.50 -2.70
CA LEU A 444 14.71 21.67 -2.00
C LEU A 444 15.24 21.01 -0.73
N LEU A 445 16.56 20.90 -0.55
CA LEU A 445 17.14 20.42 0.72
C LEU A 445 16.95 21.41 1.86
N ASP A 446 16.67 22.68 1.56
CA ASP A 446 16.44 23.74 2.55
C ASP A 446 14.94 24.03 2.75
N ASP A 447 14.06 23.21 2.17
CA ASP A 447 12.62 23.39 2.28
C ASP A 447 12.15 23.27 3.75
N PRO A 448 11.21 24.12 4.24
CA PRO A 448 10.71 23.98 5.60
C PRO A 448 10.01 22.64 5.84
N ASP A 449 9.43 22.03 4.80
CA ASP A 449 8.76 20.74 4.90
C ASP A 449 9.75 19.57 4.90
N PRO A 450 9.85 18.79 6.00
CA PRO A 450 10.77 17.64 6.07
C PRO A 450 10.49 16.57 5.01
N PHE A 451 9.23 16.40 4.59
CA PHE A 451 8.90 15.42 3.56
C PHE A 451 9.41 15.88 2.19
N VAL A 452 9.37 17.18 1.90
CA VAL A 452 9.94 17.74 0.66
C VAL A 452 11.46 17.59 0.65
N ARG A 453 12.14 17.86 1.78
CA ARG A 453 13.57 17.60 1.90
C ARG A 453 13.92 16.15 1.63
N ALA A 454 13.19 15.21 2.23
CA ALA A 454 13.41 13.77 2.02
C ALA A 454 13.22 13.36 0.54
N ARG A 455 12.21 13.91 -0.15
CA ARG A 455 11.99 13.67 -1.59
C ARG A 455 13.15 14.16 -2.45
N ALA A 456 13.74 15.30 -2.10
CA ALA A 456 14.88 15.86 -2.82
C ALA A 456 16.14 14.99 -2.70
N VAL A 457 16.34 14.33 -1.55
CA VAL A 457 17.49 13.46 -1.30
C VAL A 457 17.57 12.32 -2.33
N TRP A 458 16.45 11.72 -2.71
CA TRP A 458 16.40 10.65 -3.72
C TRP A 458 16.87 11.09 -5.11
N LEU A 459 16.75 12.39 -5.44
CA LEU A 459 17.17 12.94 -6.73
C LEU A 459 18.67 13.27 -6.79
N LEU A 460 19.35 13.40 -5.63
CA LEU A 460 20.74 13.87 -5.57
C LEU A 460 21.69 13.10 -6.49
N PRO A 461 21.69 11.74 -6.53
CA PRO A 461 22.60 11.02 -7.42
C PRO A 461 22.35 11.35 -8.90
N SER A 462 21.08 11.28 -9.35
CA SER A 462 20.71 11.57 -10.74
C SER A 462 20.98 13.02 -11.16
N ALA A 463 20.93 13.96 -10.21
CA ALA A 463 21.27 15.36 -10.41
C ALA A 463 22.79 15.63 -10.46
N GLY A 464 23.64 14.59 -10.39
CA GLY A 464 25.10 14.75 -10.35
C GLY A 464 25.60 15.25 -8.98
N LEU A 465 24.83 15.02 -7.91
CA LEU A 465 25.10 15.49 -6.54
C LEU A 465 25.33 14.32 -5.56
N ALA A 466 25.84 13.18 -6.04
CA ALA A 466 26.17 12.03 -5.19
C ALA A 466 27.11 12.39 -4.03
N ALA A 467 28.07 13.31 -4.24
CA ALA A 467 28.92 13.83 -3.17
C ALA A 467 28.13 14.56 -2.06
N ARG A 468 27.04 15.27 -2.41
CA ARG A 468 26.17 15.92 -1.42
C ARG A 468 25.32 14.89 -0.67
N ALA A 469 24.77 13.88 -1.37
CA ALA A 469 24.08 12.78 -0.71
C ALA A 469 25.02 12.07 0.29
N ARG A 470 26.28 11.86 -0.11
CA ARG A 470 27.31 11.31 0.75
C ARG A 470 27.56 12.18 1.98
N ALA A 471 27.73 13.48 1.82
CA ALA A 471 27.85 14.40 2.96
C ALA A 471 26.69 14.25 3.95
N LEU A 472 25.44 14.14 3.47
CA LEU A 472 24.27 13.91 4.33
C LEU A 472 24.35 12.60 5.13
N VAL A 473 24.92 11.53 4.57
CA VAL A 473 25.17 10.27 5.32
C VAL A 473 26.05 10.51 6.54
N HIS A 474 27.08 11.36 6.41
CA HIS A 474 28.06 11.60 7.48
C HIS A 474 27.61 12.70 8.46
N GLU A 475 26.89 13.71 7.98
CA GLU A 475 26.67 14.98 8.70
C GLU A 475 25.24 15.17 9.24
N ASP A 476 24.21 14.57 8.62
CA ASP A 476 22.81 14.88 8.92
C ASP A 476 22.06 13.65 9.46
N ALA A 477 21.79 13.63 10.77
CA ALA A 477 21.11 12.49 11.39
C ALA A 477 19.67 12.25 10.86
N ALA A 478 18.96 13.29 10.43
CA ALA A 478 17.59 13.18 9.96
C ALA A 478 17.49 12.64 8.52
N LEU A 479 18.47 12.98 7.66
CA LEU A 479 18.48 12.57 6.25
C LEU A 479 19.44 11.41 5.95
N ARG A 480 20.29 11.02 6.90
CA ARG A 480 21.33 9.97 6.74
C ARG A 480 20.82 8.68 6.14
N VAL A 481 19.75 8.10 6.70
CA VAL A 481 19.16 6.83 6.22
C VAL A 481 18.66 6.99 4.79
N THR A 482 17.89 8.04 4.51
CA THR A 482 17.36 8.35 3.18
C THR A 482 18.48 8.57 2.16
N ALA A 483 19.53 9.30 2.54
CA ALA A 483 20.68 9.61 1.67
C ALA A 483 21.49 8.36 1.34
N TYR A 484 21.69 7.48 2.32
CA TYR A 484 22.38 6.22 2.11
C TYR A 484 21.56 5.28 1.21
N ARG A 485 20.24 5.20 1.40
CA ARG A 485 19.34 4.47 0.50
C ARG A 485 19.40 5.02 -0.92
N ALA A 486 19.34 6.35 -1.10
CA ALA A 486 19.44 6.98 -2.41
C ALA A 486 20.76 6.64 -3.13
N LEU A 487 21.89 6.67 -2.41
CA LEU A 487 23.18 6.26 -2.94
C LEU A 487 23.21 4.77 -3.32
N ARG A 488 22.68 3.89 -2.47
CA ARG A 488 22.59 2.45 -2.76
C ARG A 488 21.78 2.18 -4.02
N ARG A 489 20.60 2.79 -4.14
CA ARG A 489 19.73 2.61 -5.32
C ARG A 489 20.34 3.16 -6.60
N ALA A 490 21.19 4.17 -6.50
CA ALA A 490 21.95 4.70 -7.62
C ALA A 490 23.25 3.91 -7.95
N GLY A 491 23.63 2.91 -7.15
CA GLY A 491 24.92 2.22 -7.31
C GLY A 491 26.14 3.08 -6.93
N GLU A 492 25.92 4.15 -6.16
CA GLU A 492 26.92 5.17 -5.80
C GLU A 492 27.37 5.07 -4.32
N ALA A 493 26.79 4.16 -3.54
CA ALA A 493 27.20 3.91 -2.16
C ALA A 493 28.58 3.28 -2.11
N THR A 494 29.45 3.78 -1.22
CA THR A 494 30.80 3.24 -1.04
C THR A 494 30.90 2.40 0.24
N THR A 495 31.94 1.57 0.36
CA THR A 495 32.27 0.88 1.61
C THR A 495 32.49 1.84 2.78
N GLY A 496 33.02 3.05 2.51
CA GLY A 496 33.17 4.10 3.52
C GLY A 496 31.82 4.58 4.07
N ASP A 497 30.81 4.68 3.20
CA ASP A 497 29.45 5.06 3.60
C ASP A 497 28.80 3.97 4.45
N ALA A 498 28.94 2.70 4.05
CA ALA A 498 28.46 1.56 4.83
C ALA A 498 29.09 1.50 6.23
N LEU A 499 30.41 1.74 6.33
CA LEU A 499 31.12 1.78 7.62
C LEU A 499 30.65 2.93 8.51
N ALA A 500 30.35 4.10 7.94
CA ALA A 500 29.80 5.22 8.70
C ALA A 500 28.40 4.91 9.23
N MET A 501 27.56 4.25 8.42
CA MET A 501 26.24 3.77 8.83
C MET A 501 26.34 2.74 9.96
N ALA A 502 27.26 1.77 9.84
CA ALA A 502 27.49 0.73 10.86
C ALA A 502 28.00 1.28 12.20
N ARG A 503 28.76 2.38 12.17
CA ARG A 503 29.29 3.06 13.38
C ARG A 503 28.32 4.09 13.97
N SER A 504 27.18 4.33 13.31
CA SER A 504 26.18 5.29 13.79
C SER A 504 25.58 4.86 15.13
N GLY A 505 25.30 5.85 15.99
CA GLY A 505 24.50 5.64 17.21
C GLY A 505 23.04 5.29 16.91
N ASP A 506 22.55 5.66 15.72
CA ASP A 506 21.21 5.35 15.24
C ASP A 506 21.09 3.89 14.76
N ALA A 507 20.14 3.15 15.32
CA ALA A 507 19.88 1.76 14.99
C ALA A 507 19.31 1.59 13.57
N ALA A 508 18.54 2.55 13.05
CA ALA A 508 18.07 2.52 11.67
C ALA A 508 19.25 2.61 10.69
N ALA A 509 20.22 3.49 10.97
CA ALA A 509 21.44 3.57 10.16
C ALA A 509 22.24 2.26 10.17
N ARG A 510 22.42 1.62 11.34
CA ARG A 510 23.12 0.33 11.43
C ARG A 510 22.39 -0.79 10.68
N ARG A 511 21.05 -0.78 10.67
CA ARG A 511 20.25 -1.70 9.86
C ARG A 511 20.55 -1.53 8.38
N GLU A 512 20.53 -0.32 7.85
CA GLU A 512 20.81 -0.09 6.42
C GLU A 512 22.22 -0.55 6.02
N ALA A 513 23.19 -0.44 6.93
CA ALA A 513 24.54 -0.97 6.71
C ALA A 513 24.55 -2.50 6.62
N ALA A 514 23.74 -3.20 7.42
CA ALA A 514 23.64 -4.66 7.42
C ALA A 514 22.88 -5.21 6.20
N LEU A 515 22.03 -4.40 5.57
CA LEU A 515 21.32 -4.74 4.34
C LEU A 515 22.19 -4.57 3.08
N ALA A 516 23.36 -3.94 3.18
CA ALA A 516 24.24 -3.59 2.06
C ALA A 516 25.27 -4.70 1.85
#